data_AF-A0A5J4TTX0-F1
#
_entry.id   AF-A0A5J4TTX0-F1
#
_cell.length_a   1.000
_cell.length_b   1.000
_cell.length_c   1.000
_cell.angle_alpha   90.00
_cell.angle_beta   90.00
_cell.angle_gamma   90.00
#
_symmetry.space_group_name_H-M   'P 1'
#
loop_
_entity.id
_entity.type
_entity.pdbx_description
1 polymer ?
#
loop_
_entity_poly.entity_id
_entity_poly.type
_entity_poly.pdbx_seq_one_letter_code
_entity_poly.pdbx_strand_id
1 'polypeptide(L)'
;EAKKVTVVTTDHRITHVVGVDFNSLYPSVMSSETHKFIKYTNGKMYMCGSQTDMNRIHFCEGDTDSAYWSISGNANEDFTQQFNAVINDRDFYNDNAKYFFPTIRGSVYDEKKILGLAIERQGVAMYALAPKNYMIETNYCANSKIKLKGVNQKTNKITKEQIVDCIEEGKITKCVNLRLGKKNHKMSQLSIEKNGLTGIHTKAIVLSDQSCCPYIFGLTALDYQVA
;
A
#
# COMPACT_ATOMS: atom_id res chain seq x y z
N GLU A 1 24.14 3.96 20.76
CA GLU A 1 23.87 4.68 19.50
C GLU A 1 22.45 5.19 19.51
N ALA A 2 22.22 6.49 19.26
CA ALA A 2 20.87 7.03 19.13
C ALA A 2 20.28 6.52 17.80
N LYS A 3 19.13 5.84 17.87
CA LYS A 3 18.42 5.38 16.66
C LYS A 3 17.86 6.60 15.96
N LYS A 4 18.44 7.00 14.82
CA LYS A 4 17.95 8.09 13.98
C LYS A 4 17.28 7.52 12.73
N VAL A 5 16.12 8.04 12.38
CA VAL A 5 15.43 7.72 11.13
C VAL A 5 15.57 8.91 10.18
N THR A 6 16.13 8.68 8.99
CA THR A 6 16.22 9.72 7.97
C THR A 6 15.01 9.66 7.05
N VAL A 7 14.31 10.78 6.91
CA VAL A 7 13.21 10.97 5.96
C VAL A 7 13.79 11.72 4.77
N VAL A 8 13.84 11.09 3.60
CA VAL A 8 14.34 11.72 2.38
C VAL A 8 13.18 12.43 1.69
N THR A 9 13.34 13.73 1.47
CA THR A 9 12.42 14.52 0.65
C THR A 9 13.05 14.76 -0.72
N THR A 10 12.26 14.66 -1.79
CA THR A 10 12.74 14.87 -3.17
C THR A 10 11.83 15.89 -3.87
N ASP A 11 12.38 16.66 -4.80
CA ASP A 11 11.60 17.58 -5.66
C ASP A 11 10.80 16.85 -6.76
N HIS A 12 10.78 15.51 -6.68
CA HIS A 12 10.11 14.66 -7.63
C HIS A 12 8.59 14.76 -7.47
N ARG A 13 7.90 14.98 -8.58
CA ARG A 13 6.44 15.03 -8.61
C ARG A 13 5.88 13.62 -8.72
N ILE A 14 5.15 13.16 -7.71
CA ILE A 14 4.35 11.94 -7.77
C ILE A 14 3.32 12.07 -8.90
N THR A 15 3.28 11.10 -9.81
CA THR A 15 2.34 11.09 -10.95
C THR A 15 1.24 10.06 -10.77
N HIS A 16 1.51 8.95 -10.09
CA HIS A 16 0.54 7.87 -9.93
C HIS A 16 0.86 6.96 -8.74
N VAL A 17 -0.09 6.08 -8.42
CA VAL A 17 0.01 5.05 -7.38
C VAL A 17 -0.14 3.67 -8.01
N VAL A 18 0.72 2.73 -7.60
CA VAL A 18 0.68 1.33 -8.00
C VAL A 18 0.55 0.46 -6.75
N GLY A 19 -0.51 -0.35 -6.73
CA GLY A 19 -0.74 -1.39 -5.72
C GLY A 19 -0.41 -2.76 -6.29
N VAL A 20 0.39 -3.54 -5.57
CA VAL A 20 0.73 -4.91 -5.92
C VAL A 20 0.22 -5.88 -4.86
N ASP A 21 -0.12 -7.06 -5.32
CA ASP A 21 -0.47 -8.21 -4.52
C ASP A 21 0.61 -9.30 -4.71
N PHE A 22 1.14 -9.78 -3.61
CA PHE A 22 2.19 -10.77 -3.51
C PHE A 22 1.57 -12.13 -3.20
N ASN A 23 2.03 -13.15 -3.91
CA ASN A 23 1.50 -14.51 -3.71
C ASN A 23 2.08 -15.21 -2.45
N SER A 24 2.87 -14.51 -1.63
CA SER A 24 3.43 -15.02 -0.37
C SER A 24 3.92 -13.89 0.54
N LEU A 25 4.10 -14.21 1.84
CA LEU A 25 4.49 -13.40 3.01
C LEU A 25 5.74 -12.50 2.86
N TYR A 26 5.87 -11.63 1.87
CA TYR A 26 7.19 -11.05 1.57
C TYR A 26 7.18 -9.56 1.16
N PRO A 27 7.03 -8.63 2.13
CA PRO A 27 7.32 -7.20 1.92
C PRO A 27 8.78 -6.94 1.50
N SER A 28 9.68 -7.87 1.81
CA SER A 28 11.07 -7.85 1.38
C SER A 28 11.24 -8.04 -0.14
N VAL A 29 10.15 -8.19 -0.92
CA VAL A 29 10.21 -8.13 -2.40
C VAL A 29 10.79 -6.80 -2.92
N MET A 30 10.80 -5.75 -2.09
CA MET A 30 11.43 -4.47 -2.43
C MET A 30 12.78 -4.22 -1.75
N SER A 31 13.29 -5.18 -0.95
CA SER A 31 14.55 -5.00 -0.20
C SER A 31 15.81 -5.26 -1.02
N SER A 32 15.70 -5.90 -2.18
CA SER A 32 16.83 -6.30 -3.04
C SER A 32 17.83 -7.28 -2.39
N GLU A 33 17.55 -7.77 -1.19
CA GLU A 33 18.44 -8.65 -0.44
C GLU A 33 18.27 -10.13 -0.81
N THR A 34 19.38 -10.85 -0.89
CA THR A 34 19.34 -12.31 -1.08
C THR A 34 18.86 -13.00 0.19
N HIS A 35 17.83 -13.83 0.09
CA HIS A 35 17.25 -14.48 1.26
C HIS A 35 17.62 -15.97 1.36
N LYS A 36 18.39 -16.31 2.41
CA LYS A 36 18.95 -17.65 2.66
C LYS A 36 17.90 -18.78 2.74
N PHE A 37 16.64 -18.44 3.02
CA PHE A 37 15.56 -19.41 3.18
C PHE A 37 14.82 -19.74 1.87
N ILE A 38 15.09 -19.01 0.78
CA ILE A 38 14.44 -19.17 -0.53
C ILE A 38 15.25 -20.17 -1.38
N LYS A 39 15.13 -21.45 -1.06
CA LYS A 39 15.92 -22.52 -1.71
C LYS A 39 15.50 -22.82 -3.16
N TYR A 40 14.24 -22.60 -3.51
CA TYR A 40 13.67 -22.96 -4.81
C TYR A 40 14.12 -22.05 -5.97
N THR A 41 14.76 -20.91 -5.70
CA THR A 41 15.46 -20.07 -6.70
C THR A 41 16.98 -20.06 -6.49
N ASN A 42 17.55 -21.09 -5.83
CA ASN A 42 18.96 -21.13 -5.42
C ASN A 42 19.38 -19.90 -4.58
N GLY A 43 18.50 -19.40 -3.71
CA GLY A 43 18.77 -18.22 -2.88
C GLY A 43 18.75 -16.89 -3.64
N LYS A 44 18.50 -16.89 -4.95
CA LYS A 44 18.45 -15.68 -5.76
C LYS A 44 17.05 -15.08 -5.74
N MET A 45 16.94 -13.89 -5.18
CA MET A 45 15.80 -12.99 -5.36
C MET A 45 16.15 -12.03 -6.50
N TYR A 46 15.64 -12.32 -7.69
CA TYR A 46 15.73 -11.40 -8.82
C TYR A 46 14.52 -10.46 -8.71
N MET A 47 14.70 -9.15 -8.47
CA MET A 47 13.57 -8.29 -8.06
C MET A 47 13.61 -6.88 -8.62
N CYS A 48 12.43 -6.23 -8.66
CA CYS A 48 12.27 -4.83 -9.07
C CYS A 48 13.05 -3.84 -8.20
N GLY A 49 13.19 -4.03 -6.89
CA GLY A 49 13.79 -3.00 -6.00
C GLY A 49 15.17 -2.50 -6.45
N SER A 50 16.08 -3.40 -6.86
CA SER A 50 17.41 -3.02 -7.37
C SER A 50 17.37 -2.50 -8.80
N GLN A 51 16.28 -2.78 -9.49
CA GLN A 51 16.01 -2.39 -10.87
C GLN A 51 15.14 -1.14 -10.95
N THR A 52 14.71 -0.59 -9.82
CA THR A 52 13.87 0.59 -9.73
C THR A 52 14.59 1.74 -9.04
N ASP A 53 14.37 2.96 -9.52
CA ASP A 53 14.86 4.18 -8.87
C ASP A 53 14.11 4.39 -7.55
N MET A 54 14.75 3.99 -6.46
CA MET A 54 14.20 4.13 -5.11
C MET A 54 14.02 5.59 -4.67
N ASN A 55 14.62 6.56 -5.37
CA ASN A 55 14.37 7.99 -5.10
C ASN A 55 13.04 8.48 -5.70
N ARG A 56 12.43 7.68 -6.58
CA ARG A 56 11.16 7.98 -7.26
C ARG A 56 10.00 7.10 -6.81
N ILE A 57 10.20 6.30 -5.76
CA ILE A 57 9.21 5.40 -5.20
C ILE A 57 9.01 5.73 -3.73
N HIS A 58 7.78 6.05 -3.35
CA HIS A 58 7.39 6.30 -1.97
C HIS A 58 6.40 5.23 -1.51
N PHE A 59 6.68 4.57 -0.38
CA PHE A 59 5.76 3.61 0.22
C PHE A 59 4.57 4.35 0.83
N CYS A 60 3.35 3.94 0.46
CA CYS A 60 2.12 4.51 1.00
C CYS A 60 1.55 3.64 2.12
N GLU A 61 1.31 2.37 1.80
CA GLU A 61 0.71 1.41 2.70
C GLU A 61 1.04 0.00 2.23
N GLY A 62 1.13 -0.94 3.16
CA GLY A 62 1.17 -2.35 2.83
C GLY A 62 0.61 -3.19 3.96
N ASP A 63 0.29 -4.42 3.63
CA ASP A 63 -0.04 -5.45 4.57
C ASP A 63 0.82 -6.71 4.35
N THR A 64 0.30 -7.87 4.70
CA THR A 64 1.04 -9.13 4.70
C THR A 64 1.41 -9.59 3.29
N ASP A 65 0.53 -9.32 2.34
CA ASP A 65 0.53 -9.85 0.99
C ASP A 65 0.25 -8.77 -0.05
N SER A 66 0.21 -7.48 0.32
CA SER A 66 0.08 -6.39 -0.64
C SER A 66 0.86 -5.16 -0.19
N ALA A 67 1.23 -4.32 -1.15
CA ALA A 67 1.81 -3.01 -0.88
C ALA A 67 1.50 -2.03 -2.01
N TYR A 68 1.43 -0.76 -1.64
CA TYR A 68 1.06 0.37 -2.48
C TYR A 68 2.17 1.41 -2.43
N TRP A 69 2.61 1.86 -3.60
CA TRP A 69 3.63 2.90 -3.73
C TRP A 69 3.16 4.02 -4.64
N SER A 70 3.54 5.23 -4.26
CA SER A 70 3.51 6.42 -5.10
C SER A 70 4.76 6.49 -5.95
N ILE A 71 4.58 6.71 -7.25
CA ILE A 71 5.64 6.70 -8.25
C ILE A 71 5.77 8.09 -8.87
N SER A 72 7.00 8.62 -8.91
CA SER A 72 7.34 9.81 -9.68
C SER A 72 7.75 9.43 -11.10
N GLY A 73 6.75 9.30 -11.97
CA GLY A 73 6.93 8.99 -13.38
C GLY A 73 6.98 10.20 -14.30
N ASN A 74 6.73 9.98 -15.59
CA ASN A 74 6.58 11.03 -16.58
C ASN A 74 5.19 11.68 -16.45
N ALA A 75 5.16 12.99 -16.19
CA ALA A 75 3.90 13.74 -16.04
C ALA A 75 3.13 13.92 -17.35
N ASN A 76 3.76 13.69 -18.50
CA ASN A 76 3.13 13.72 -19.82
C ASN A 76 2.54 12.37 -20.24
N GLU A 77 2.74 11.32 -19.44
CA GLU A 77 2.19 9.99 -19.66
C GLU A 77 1.06 9.69 -18.69
N ASP A 78 0.18 8.78 -19.09
CA ASP A 78 -0.91 8.32 -18.24
C ASP A 78 -0.40 7.50 -17.03
N PHE A 79 -1.21 7.39 -15.98
CA PHE A 79 -0.88 6.65 -14.77
C PHE A 79 -0.64 5.14 -15.01
N THR A 80 -1.06 4.64 -16.17
CA THR A 80 -0.82 3.26 -16.65
C THR A 80 0.66 2.91 -16.89
N GLN A 81 1.57 3.89 -16.83
CA GLN A 81 3.02 3.68 -16.91
C GLN A 81 3.58 2.76 -15.80
N GLN A 82 2.95 2.73 -14.61
CA GLN A 82 3.33 1.85 -13.49
C GLN A 82 4.84 1.94 -13.15
N PHE A 83 5.44 0.82 -12.73
CA PHE A 83 6.88 0.73 -12.46
C PHE A 83 7.76 0.97 -13.69
N ASN A 84 7.24 0.88 -14.92
CA ASN A 84 8.05 1.17 -16.11
C ASN A 84 8.65 2.58 -16.09
N ALA A 85 8.04 3.52 -15.37
CA ALA A 85 8.50 4.89 -15.25
C ALA A 85 9.80 5.05 -14.44
N VAL A 86 10.14 4.04 -13.64
CA VAL A 86 11.22 4.10 -12.65
C VAL A 86 12.19 2.93 -12.80
N ILE A 87 12.16 2.19 -13.92
CA ILE A 87 13.14 1.12 -14.18
C ILE A 87 14.50 1.72 -14.55
N ASN A 88 15.54 1.34 -13.81
CA ASN A 88 16.94 1.75 -14.05
C ASN A 88 17.60 0.97 -15.18
N ASP A 89 17.43 -0.36 -15.20
CA ASP A 89 18.01 -1.25 -16.22
C ASP A 89 16.88 -1.90 -17.03
N ARG A 90 16.65 -1.35 -18.21
CA ARG A 90 15.54 -1.76 -19.08
C ARG A 90 15.78 -3.12 -19.71
N ASP A 91 17.02 -3.45 -20.04
CA ASP A 91 17.38 -4.70 -20.70
C ASP A 91 17.21 -5.87 -19.72
N PHE A 92 17.75 -5.73 -18.51
CA PHE A 92 17.53 -6.69 -17.44
C PHE A 92 16.04 -6.85 -17.12
N TYR A 93 15.30 -5.74 -17.00
CA TYR A 93 13.87 -5.81 -16.72
C TYR A 93 13.12 -6.57 -17.82
N ASN A 94 13.36 -6.28 -19.09
CA ASN A 94 12.68 -6.94 -20.21
C ASN A 94 13.00 -8.44 -20.26
N ASP A 95 14.25 -8.83 -19.99
CA ASP A 95 14.68 -10.22 -20.01
C ASP A 95 14.07 -11.05 -18.85
N ASN A 96 13.84 -10.40 -17.70
CA ASN A 96 13.48 -11.07 -16.46
C ASN A 96 12.03 -10.85 -15.99
N ALA A 97 11.31 -9.82 -16.47
CA ALA A 97 9.96 -9.46 -16.00
C ALA A 97 8.98 -10.64 -16.08
N LYS A 98 9.14 -11.51 -17.09
CA LYS A 98 8.34 -12.74 -17.26
C LYS A 98 8.41 -13.70 -16.08
N TYR A 99 9.45 -13.64 -15.24
CA TYR A 99 9.56 -14.51 -14.06
C TYR A 99 8.78 -13.98 -12.85
N PHE A 100 8.44 -12.69 -12.81
CA PHE A 100 7.82 -12.04 -11.65
C PHE A 100 6.40 -11.56 -11.91
N PHE A 101 6.15 -11.06 -13.13
CA PHE A 101 4.84 -10.58 -13.54
C PHE A 101 4.04 -11.68 -14.25
N PRO A 102 2.72 -11.71 -14.05
CA PRO A 102 1.81 -12.41 -14.93
C PRO A 102 2.05 -12.04 -16.39
N THR A 103 2.21 -13.03 -17.25
CA THR A 103 2.17 -12.78 -18.70
C THR A 103 0.71 -12.62 -19.12
N ILE A 104 0.38 -11.52 -19.80
CA ILE A 104 -0.99 -11.17 -20.25
C ILE A 104 -1.66 -12.28 -21.11
N ARG A 105 -0.87 -13.21 -21.67
CA ARG A 105 -1.34 -14.31 -22.53
C ARG A 105 -1.42 -15.68 -21.84
N GLY A 106 -1.36 -15.74 -20.52
CA GLY A 106 -1.28 -16.96 -19.74
C GLY A 106 -2.61 -17.57 -19.29
N SER A 107 -2.57 -18.84 -18.86
CA SER A 107 -3.70 -19.53 -18.19
C SER A 107 -3.99 -18.92 -16.80
N VAL A 108 -5.09 -19.32 -16.12
CA VAL A 108 -5.42 -18.85 -14.75
C VAL A 108 -4.24 -18.99 -13.75
N TYR A 109 -3.31 -19.92 -14.00
CA TYR A 109 -2.10 -20.11 -13.20
C TYR A 109 -1.02 -19.04 -13.40
N ASP A 110 -1.11 -18.21 -14.45
CA ASP A 110 -0.20 -17.09 -14.70
C ASP A 110 -0.64 -15.81 -13.99
N GLU A 111 -1.91 -15.68 -13.55
CA GLU A 111 -2.42 -14.47 -12.89
C GLU A 111 -1.69 -14.14 -11.58
N LYS A 112 -1.18 -15.15 -10.87
CA LYS A 112 -0.29 -14.97 -9.73
C LYS A 112 0.79 -16.05 -9.70
N LYS A 113 2.01 -15.69 -10.09
CA LYS A 113 3.16 -16.60 -10.03
C LYS A 113 3.57 -16.88 -8.59
N ILE A 114 4.10 -18.07 -8.31
CA ILE A 114 4.66 -18.38 -6.98
C ILE A 114 5.82 -17.41 -6.75
N LEU A 115 5.70 -16.57 -5.72
CA LEU A 115 6.65 -15.49 -5.37
C LEU A 115 6.80 -14.41 -6.43
N GLY A 116 5.87 -14.37 -7.38
CA GLY A 116 5.67 -13.23 -8.23
C GLY A 116 4.85 -12.16 -7.53
N LEU A 117 4.71 -11.05 -8.23
CA LEU A 117 3.84 -9.95 -7.85
C LEU A 117 2.86 -9.69 -8.99
N ALA A 118 1.61 -9.44 -8.64
CA ALA A 118 0.56 -9.07 -9.57
C ALA A 118 0.16 -7.62 -9.30
N ILE A 119 -0.05 -6.83 -10.35
CA ILE A 119 -0.59 -5.48 -10.20
C ILE A 119 -2.07 -5.61 -9.81
N GLU A 120 -2.40 -5.25 -8.58
CA GLU A 120 -3.78 -5.31 -8.08
C GLU A 120 -4.57 -4.07 -8.50
N ARG A 121 -3.93 -2.89 -8.35
CA ARG A 121 -4.58 -1.60 -8.54
C ARG A 121 -3.61 -0.55 -9.03
N GLN A 122 -4.15 0.42 -9.75
CA GLN A 122 -3.47 1.64 -10.15
C GLN A 122 -4.42 2.81 -9.93
N GLY A 123 -3.87 3.99 -9.72
CA GLY A 123 -4.64 5.19 -9.53
C GLY A 123 -3.80 6.45 -9.62
N VAL A 124 -4.49 7.58 -9.67
CA VAL A 124 -3.87 8.91 -9.76
C VAL A 124 -3.49 9.44 -8.37
N ALA A 125 -4.24 9.05 -7.34
CA ALA A 125 -4.02 9.46 -5.96
C ALA A 125 -4.48 8.37 -4.98
N MET A 126 -3.87 8.34 -3.79
CA MET A 126 -4.24 7.46 -2.70
C MET A 126 -4.22 8.21 -1.37
N TYR A 127 -5.21 7.92 -0.53
CA TYR A 127 -5.34 8.44 0.83
C TYR A 127 -5.36 7.24 1.77
N ALA A 128 -4.29 7.07 2.55
CA ALA A 128 -4.12 5.94 3.45
C ALA A 128 -4.23 6.41 4.91
N LEU A 129 -5.35 6.09 5.57
CA LEU A 129 -5.60 6.48 6.97
C LEU A 129 -4.92 5.50 7.96
N ALA A 130 -4.86 4.23 7.59
CA ALA A 130 -4.23 3.18 8.38
C ALA A 130 -4.07 1.91 7.53
N PRO A 131 -3.21 0.96 7.91
CA PRO A 131 -3.10 -0.32 7.21
C PRO A 131 -4.47 -1.00 7.02
N LYS A 132 -4.76 -1.35 5.77
CA LYS A 132 -6.00 -1.87 5.20
C LYS A 132 -7.20 -0.90 5.25
N ASN A 133 -6.97 0.39 5.45
CA ASN A 133 -7.96 1.48 5.51
C ASN A 133 -7.52 2.66 4.62
N TYR A 134 -7.90 2.61 3.35
CA TYR A 134 -7.47 3.58 2.35
C TYR A 134 -8.53 3.84 1.29
N MET A 135 -8.33 4.91 0.53
CA MET A 135 -9.06 5.23 -0.69
C MET A 135 -8.06 5.41 -1.83
N ILE A 136 -8.36 4.86 -3.00
CA ILE A 136 -7.60 5.11 -4.23
C ILE A 136 -8.50 5.72 -5.30
N GLU A 137 -8.04 6.79 -5.94
CA GLU A 137 -8.69 7.40 -7.09
C GLU A 137 -8.22 6.68 -8.35
N THR A 138 -9.13 5.91 -8.96
CA THR A 138 -8.81 5.00 -10.06
C THR A 138 -8.84 5.66 -11.44
N ASN A 139 -9.26 6.92 -11.51
CA ASN A 139 -9.21 7.75 -12.71
C ASN A 139 -9.26 9.24 -12.34
N TYR A 140 -9.07 10.11 -13.34
CA TYR A 140 -9.20 11.56 -13.19
C TYR A 140 -10.66 12.03 -12.96
N CYS A 141 -11.65 11.18 -13.22
CA CYS A 141 -13.08 11.50 -13.10
C CYS A 141 -13.67 11.12 -11.73
N ALA A 142 -12.86 11.08 -10.67
CA ALA A 142 -13.26 10.85 -9.28
C ALA A 142 -13.89 9.48 -8.95
N ASN A 143 -13.75 8.46 -9.82
CA ASN A 143 -14.09 7.10 -9.41
C ASN A 143 -13.09 6.63 -8.35
N SER A 144 -13.56 6.54 -7.11
CA SER A 144 -12.76 6.09 -5.98
C SER A 144 -13.11 4.66 -5.58
N LYS A 145 -12.10 3.91 -5.13
CA LYS A 145 -12.28 2.64 -4.44
C LYS A 145 -11.87 2.81 -2.99
N ILE A 146 -12.83 2.63 -2.11
CA ILE A 146 -12.64 2.73 -0.66
C ILE A 146 -12.47 1.32 -0.09
N LYS A 147 -11.38 1.08 0.63
CA LYS A 147 -11.10 -0.15 1.35
C LYS A 147 -11.04 0.18 2.85
N LEU A 148 -11.93 -0.44 3.63
CA LEU A 148 -11.98 -0.23 5.08
C LEU A 148 -12.04 -1.57 5.79
N LYS A 149 -10.94 -1.95 6.44
CA LYS A 149 -10.89 -3.19 7.20
C LYS A 149 -11.78 -3.11 8.42
N GLY A 150 -12.61 -4.12 8.52
CA GLY A 150 -13.53 -4.28 9.63
C GLY A 150 -14.81 -3.49 9.44
N VAL A 151 -14.98 -2.60 8.48
CA VAL A 151 -16.28 -1.94 8.24
C VAL A 151 -17.06 -2.75 7.20
N ASN A 152 -18.32 -3.09 7.50
CA ASN A 152 -19.20 -3.66 6.48
C ASN A 152 -19.72 -2.53 5.58
N GLN A 153 -19.12 -2.38 4.40
CA GLN A 153 -19.45 -1.32 3.44
C GLN A 153 -20.83 -1.47 2.79
N LYS A 154 -21.43 -2.68 2.80
CA LYS A 154 -22.81 -2.87 2.30
C LYS A 154 -23.83 -2.21 3.22
N THR A 155 -23.57 -2.27 4.53
CA THR A 155 -24.44 -1.68 5.56
C THR A 155 -24.08 -0.23 5.83
N ASN A 156 -22.78 0.09 5.85
CA ASN A 156 -22.27 1.42 6.12
C ASN A 156 -21.73 2.00 4.82
N LYS A 157 -22.55 2.80 4.13
CA LYS A 157 -22.10 3.52 2.94
C LYS A 157 -21.19 4.65 3.38
N ILE A 158 -19.90 4.48 3.15
CA ILE A 158 -18.88 5.50 3.42
C ILE A 158 -18.58 6.23 2.12
N THR A 159 -18.61 7.55 2.14
CA THR A 159 -18.29 8.40 1.00
C THR A 159 -16.87 8.98 1.08
N LYS A 160 -16.39 9.56 -0.02
CA LYS A 160 -15.10 10.25 -0.07
C LYS A 160 -15.09 11.45 0.89
N GLU A 161 -16.18 12.20 0.94
CA GLU A 161 -16.31 13.41 1.77
C GLU A 161 -16.15 13.03 3.25
N GLN A 162 -16.73 11.92 3.69
CA GLN A 162 -16.55 11.45 5.08
C GLN A 162 -15.10 11.09 5.42
N ILE A 163 -14.30 10.66 4.43
CA ILE A 163 -12.86 10.42 4.61
C ILE A 163 -12.10 11.75 4.68
N VAL A 164 -12.46 12.73 3.84
CA VAL A 164 -11.87 14.07 3.85
C VAL A 164 -12.18 14.79 5.15
N ASP A 165 -13.45 14.87 5.59
CA ASP A 165 -13.85 15.44 6.88
C ASP A 165 -13.11 14.78 8.05
N CYS A 166 -12.86 13.47 7.96
CA CYS A 166 -12.15 12.72 8.97
C CYS A 166 -10.67 13.14 9.08
N ILE A 167 -10.04 13.53 7.97
CA ILE A 167 -8.66 14.01 7.93
C ILE A 167 -8.59 15.50 8.34
N GLU A 168 -9.41 16.34 7.73
CA GLU A 168 -9.33 17.80 7.86
C GLU A 168 -9.97 18.31 9.14
N GLU A 169 -11.11 17.75 9.54
CA GLU A 169 -11.89 18.20 10.69
C GLU A 169 -11.76 17.24 11.90
N GLY A 170 -11.04 16.12 11.75
CA GLY A 170 -10.92 15.09 12.78
C GLY A 170 -12.24 14.37 13.08
N LYS A 171 -13.21 14.43 12.17
CA LYS A 171 -14.57 13.89 12.36
C LYS A 171 -14.54 12.36 12.47
N ILE A 172 -15.16 11.83 13.52
CA ILE A 172 -15.27 10.39 13.73
C ILE A 172 -16.57 9.89 13.09
N THR A 173 -16.46 8.96 12.13
CA THR A 173 -17.63 8.30 11.55
C THR A 173 -17.90 6.99 12.28
N LYS A 174 -19.09 6.85 12.87
CA LYS A 174 -19.56 5.61 13.49
C LYS A 174 -20.10 4.65 12.44
N CYS A 175 -19.88 3.36 12.65
CA CYS A 175 -20.39 2.30 11.81
C CYS A 175 -20.99 1.18 12.64
N VAL A 176 -22.01 0.53 12.08
CA VAL A 176 -22.69 -0.61 12.68
C VAL A 176 -22.28 -1.88 11.95
N ASN A 177 -21.70 -2.81 12.69
CA ASN A 177 -21.37 -4.13 12.19
C ASN A 177 -22.32 -5.17 12.75
N LEU A 178 -22.82 -6.01 11.84
CA LEU A 178 -23.59 -7.19 12.20
C LEU A 178 -22.62 -8.37 12.29
N ARG A 179 -22.61 -9.05 13.44
CA ARG A 179 -21.79 -10.25 13.70
C ARG A 179 -22.68 -11.38 14.17
N LEU A 180 -22.42 -12.60 13.72
CA LEU A 180 -23.02 -13.79 14.31
C LEU A 180 -22.22 -14.20 15.56
N GLY A 181 -22.93 -14.38 16.67
CA GLY A 181 -22.39 -14.83 17.95
C GLY A 181 -23.12 -16.07 18.44
N LYS A 182 -22.38 -17.08 18.92
CA LYS A 182 -22.93 -18.28 19.55
C LYS A 182 -22.74 -18.18 21.06
N LYS A 183 -23.83 -18.28 21.82
CA LYS A 183 -23.82 -18.38 23.29
C LYS A 183 -24.80 -19.47 23.71
N ASN A 184 -24.38 -20.36 24.60
CA ASN A 184 -25.20 -21.48 25.10
C ASN A 184 -25.84 -22.29 23.96
N HIS A 185 -25.04 -22.66 22.95
CA HIS A 185 -25.48 -23.38 21.75
C HIS A 185 -26.48 -22.65 20.83
N LYS A 186 -26.96 -21.46 21.20
CA LYS A 186 -27.84 -20.63 20.37
C LYS A 186 -27.02 -19.62 19.56
N MET A 187 -27.29 -19.57 18.26
CA MET A 187 -26.73 -18.55 17.37
C MET A 187 -27.63 -17.31 17.41
N SER A 188 -27.02 -16.14 17.48
CA SER A 188 -27.69 -14.84 17.50
C SER A 188 -26.93 -13.86 16.62
N GLN A 189 -27.64 -12.90 16.05
CA GLN A 189 -27.04 -11.79 15.34
C GLN A 189 -26.90 -10.62 16.32
N LEU A 190 -25.68 -10.12 16.46
CA LEU A 190 -25.32 -9.00 17.33
C LEU A 190 -25.03 -7.78 16.46
N SER A 191 -25.65 -6.66 16.82
CA SER A 191 -25.33 -5.35 16.27
C SER A 191 -24.30 -4.68 17.18
N ILE A 192 -23.15 -4.30 16.61
CA ILE A 192 -22.08 -3.64 17.34
C ILE A 192 -21.80 -2.31 16.65
N GLU A 193 -22.03 -1.21 17.36
CA GLU A 193 -21.56 0.10 16.95
C GLU A 193 -20.08 0.25 17.29
N LYS A 194 -19.31 0.81 16.35
CA LYS A 194 -17.89 1.10 16.52
C LYS A 194 -17.47 2.32 15.72
N ASN A 195 -16.26 2.80 15.96
CA ASN A 195 -15.65 3.81 15.10
C ASN A 195 -15.25 3.14 13.78
N GLY A 196 -15.81 3.60 12.67
CA GLY A 196 -15.50 3.12 11.33
C GLY A 196 -14.36 3.91 10.68
N LEU A 197 -14.45 5.24 10.75
CA LEU A 197 -13.37 6.15 10.36
C LEU A 197 -12.93 6.97 11.57
N THR A 198 -11.62 7.13 11.72
CA THR A 198 -11.01 7.98 12.73
C THR A 198 -9.81 8.70 12.13
N GLY A 199 -9.72 10.01 12.29
CA GLY A 199 -8.56 10.81 11.86
C GLY A 199 -7.32 10.57 12.71
N ILE A 200 -7.43 9.72 13.74
CA ILE A 200 -6.34 9.42 14.66
C ILE A 200 -5.40 8.41 13.99
N HIS A 201 -4.31 8.92 13.42
CA HIS A 201 -3.17 8.12 12.98
C HIS A 201 -2.39 7.57 14.18
N THR A 202 -2.93 6.54 14.84
CA THR A 202 -2.23 5.85 15.96
C THR A 202 -1.00 5.05 15.53
N LYS A 203 -0.68 5.04 14.23
CA LYS A 203 0.35 4.18 13.61
C LYS A 203 1.34 4.92 12.72
N ALA A 204 1.29 6.25 12.72
CA ALA A 204 2.25 7.10 12.01
C ALA A 204 2.62 8.29 12.89
N ILE A 205 3.84 8.80 12.72
CA ILE A 205 4.31 10.03 13.35
C ILE A 205 4.29 11.11 12.26
N VAL A 206 3.50 12.16 12.46
CA VAL A 206 3.50 13.31 11.55
C VAL A 206 4.53 14.31 12.06
N LEU A 207 5.52 14.63 11.21
CA LEU A 207 6.56 15.62 11.52
C LEU A 207 6.08 17.05 11.26
N SER A 208 6.85 18.04 11.71
CA SER A 208 6.48 19.46 11.59
C SER A 208 6.35 19.95 10.14
N ASP A 209 7.04 19.29 9.21
CA ASP A 209 6.97 19.51 7.77
C ASP A 209 5.80 18.77 7.10
N GLN A 210 4.91 18.16 7.89
CA GLN A 210 3.80 17.30 7.45
C GLN A 210 4.23 15.95 6.85
N SER A 211 5.50 15.57 6.95
CA SER A 211 5.95 14.24 6.54
C SER A 211 5.34 13.16 7.44
N CYS A 212 4.63 12.21 6.83
CA CYS A 212 4.06 11.05 7.51
C CYS A 212 5.11 9.93 7.62
N CYS A 213 5.61 9.69 8.84
CA CYS A 213 6.62 8.69 9.12
C CYS A 213 6.02 7.42 9.71
N PRO A 214 6.58 6.23 9.46
CA PRO A 214 6.12 4.99 10.09
C PRO A 214 6.26 5.09 11.61
N TYR A 215 5.27 4.60 12.35
CA TYR A 215 5.44 4.43 13.79
C TYR A 215 6.41 3.28 14.09
N ILE A 216 7.54 3.60 14.70
CA ILE A 216 8.52 2.62 15.18
C ILE A 216 8.48 2.61 16.70
N PHE A 217 8.26 1.43 17.29
CA PHE A 217 8.16 1.27 18.74
C PHE A 217 9.41 1.81 19.45
N GLY A 218 9.19 2.72 20.41
CA GLY A 218 10.26 3.37 21.17
C GLY A 218 10.89 4.59 20.50
N LEU A 219 10.42 4.99 19.31
CA LEU A 219 10.81 6.25 18.66
C LEU A 219 9.68 7.28 18.74
N THR A 220 10.09 8.55 18.81
CA THR A 220 9.24 9.74 18.84
C THR A 220 9.56 10.62 17.63
N ALA A 221 8.79 11.69 17.38
CA ALA A 221 9.06 12.63 16.29
C ALA A 221 10.47 13.25 16.33
N LEU A 222 11.09 13.35 17.52
CA LEU A 222 12.45 13.89 17.69
C LEU A 222 13.54 12.95 17.16
N ASP A 223 13.22 11.66 17.00
CA ASP A 223 14.15 10.65 16.49
C ASP A 223 14.17 10.59 14.95
N TYR A 224 13.31 11.36 14.28
CA TYR A 224 13.25 11.47 12.82
C TYR A 224 13.93 12.76 12.38
N GLN A 225 14.79 12.64 11.37
CA GLN A 225 15.47 13.75 10.73
C GLN A 225 15.07 13.80 9.27
N VAL A 226 14.55 14.94 8.83
CA VAL A 226 14.32 15.20 7.41
C VAL A 226 15.66 15.56 6.77
N ALA A 227 16.00 14.89 5.68
CA ALA A 227 17.19 15.12 4.87
C ALA A 227 16.82 15.66 3.49
#